data_AF-A0A2E4N2Q3-F1
#
_entry.id   AF-A0A2E4N2Q3-F1
#
_cell.length_a   1.000
_cell.length_b   1.000
_cell.length_c   1.000
_cell.angle_alpha   90.00
_cell.angle_beta   90.00
_cell.angle_gamma   90.00
#
_symmetry.space_group_name_H-M   'P 1'
#
loop_
_entity.id
_entity.type
_entity.pdbx_description
1 polymer ?
#
loop_
_entity_poly.entity_id
_entity_poly.type
_entity_poly.pdbx_seq_one_letter_code
_entity_poly.pdbx_strand_id
1 'polypeptide(L)'
;MSLNKYSAQITQKKSQGASQAMLYATGLTREDMSKAQVGIGSMWYEGNSCNMHLNDLAAEVSKGIRDSGLVSMRFNTIGVSDGISMGTDGMSYSLQSRDLIADSIETICGAQWYDALITLPGCDKNMPGCVMAMGRLNRPSLMIYGGTIRPGFCKLNGEDTKLDIVSAFQSYGEYLAESINEEERLSIVENACPGAGACGGMYTANTMASLIECMGLSLPYSSCTPAEDKDKINECFNSGAAILNLLQQDLKPRDIVTKQSFLNGMRLVAVTGGSTNAVLHGIAIARSFGIDLTINDFQKMSDKTPFLCDLKPSGKYVMEELHNIGGTPALMKMLLDADLIDGDQLTVTGKTIAENLKDIEAIAPFGDGKNGTQNIVRPYDDPIKKDGHIQIMRGNLAPEGSVGKITGKQGNVFKGTANVFDSEEDMLVALEQGKIESGNIIIIRYEGPKGGPGMPEMLTPTSALAGAGLIDDVALITDGRFSGGSHGFIIGHVVPEAIEGGPIALVKTGDAVTIDSNNGEINVHIDDTEWEARRTKWTQPPYKKDRGTLYKYIKNVKTASEGCVTDE
;
A
#
# COMPACT_ATOMS: atom_id res chain seq x y z
N MET A 1 -16.56 19.04 27.98
CA MET A 1 -16.27 17.60 28.16
C MET A 1 -14.79 17.50 28.53
N SER A 2 -14.35 16.55 29.38
CA SER A 2 -12.92 16.44 29.72
C SER A 2 -12.13 15.89 28.52
N LEU A 3 -10.97 16.47 28.20
CA LEU A 3 -10.13 16.02 27.08
C LEU A 3 -9.39 14.71 27.41
N ASN A 4 -9.13 14.43 28.69
CA ASN A 4 -8.38 13.27 29.16
C ASN A 4 -9.26 12.04 29.50
N LYS A 5 -10.16 11.66 28.59
CA LYS A 5 -11.17 10.60 28.82
C LYS A 5 -10.58 9.26 29.28
N TYR A 6 -9.42 8.89 28.73
CA TYR A 6 -8.73 7.64 28.99
C TYR A 6 -7.64 7.82 30.04
N SER A 7 -6.75 8.80 29.89
CA SER A 7 -5.59 8.94 30.78
C SER A 7 -6.00 9.33 32.19
N ALA A 8 -7.17 9.93 32.39
CA ALA A 8 -7.73 10.19 33.73
C ALA A 8 -7.85 8.92 34.60
N GLN A 9 -7.95 7.73 33.99
CA GLN A 9 -7.94 6.47 34.72
C GLN A 9 -6.66 6.31 35.53
N ILE A 10 -5.51 6.64 34.95
CA ILE A 10 -4.19 6.49 35.56
C ILE A 10 -3.69 7.78 36.22
N THR A 11 -4.19 8.96 35.85
CA THR A 11 -3.72 10.25 36.39
C THR A 11 -4.57 10.83 37.52
N GLN A 12 -5.87 10.51 37.61
CA GLN A 12 -6.79 11.17 38.57
C GLN A 12 -7.20 10.27 39.74
N LYS A 13 -7.20 8.95 39.58
CA LYS A 13 -7.62 8.01 40.63
C LYS A 13 -6.54 7.87 41.70
N LYS A 14 -6.89 8.11 42.98
CA LYS A 14 -5.96 7.90 44.11
C LYS A 14 -5.42 6.47 44.18
N SER A 15 -6.20 5.47 43.77
CA SER A 15 -5.76 4.07 43.70
C SER A 15 -4.68 3.81 42.65
N GLN A 16 -4.47 4.74 41.70
CA GLN A 16 -3.44 4.68 40.67
C GLN A 16 -2.19 5.49 41.05
N GLY A 17 -1.86 5.54 42.34
CA GLY A 17 -0.64 6.20 42.82
C GLY A 17 0.64 5.63 42.21
N ALA A 18 0.68 4.32 41.91
CA ALA A 18 1.81 3.69 41.22
C ALA A 18 1.98 4.22 39.78
N SER A 19 0.88 4.33 39.02
CA SER A 19 0.91 4.90 37.66
C SER A 19 1.34 6.35 37.69
N GLN A 20 0.81 7.16 38.61
CA GLN A 20 1.22 8.55 38.80
C GLN A 20 2.71 8.66 39.11
N ALA A 21 3.25 7.83 39.99
CA ALA A 21 4.67 7.82 40.33
C ALA A 21 5.55 7.51 39.10
N MET A 22 5.17 6.51 38.29
CA MET A 22 5.87 6.21 37.03
C MET A 22 5.79 7.38 36.05
N LEU A 23 4.63 8.02 35.90
CA LEU A 23 4.47 9.19 35.04
C LEU A 23 5.31 10.39 35.52
N TYR A 24 5.36 10.68 36.82
CA TYR A 24 6.26 11.70 37.36
C TYR A 24 7.73 11.40 37.04
N ALA A 25 8.15 10.13 37.08
CA ALA A 25 9.50 9.72 36.73
C ALA A 25 9.86 9.98 35.26
N THR A 26 8.86 10.04 34.36
CA THR A 26 9.07 10.42 32.95
C THR A 26 9.21 11.94 32.73
N GLY A 27 9.07 12.74 33.80
CA GLY A 27 9.20 14.20 33.75
C GLY A 27 7.89 14.97 33.72
N LEU A 28 6.73 14.31 33.80
CA LEU A 28 5.44 14.99 33.93
C LEU A 28 5.36 15.76 35.25
N THR A 29 4.72 16.92 35.23
CA THR A 29 4.41 17.71 36.42
C THR A 29 3.00 17.41 36.94
N ARG A 30 2.66 17.95 38.11
CA ARG A 30 1.30 17.83 38.67
C ARG A 30 0.24 18.45 37.74
N GLU A 31 0.59 19.52 37.04
CA GLU A 31 -0.30 20.17 36.08
C GLU A 31 -0.56 19.25 34.87
N ASP A 32 0.48 18.58 34.39
CA ASP A 32 0.39 17.69 33.21
C ASP A 32 -0.52 16.49 33.45
N MET A 33 -0.69 16.05 34.70
CA MET A 33 -1.62 14.96 35.04
C MET A 33 -3.08 15.27 34.66
N SER A 34 -3.44 16.56 34.53
CA SER A 34 -4.79 16.99 34.11
C SER A 34 -4.96 17.13 32.60
N LYS A 35 -3.87 17.11 31.83
CA LYS A 35 -3.87 17.24 30.36
C LYS A 35 -4.16 15.90 29.69
N ALA A 36 -4.66 15.95 28.46
CA ALA A 36 -4.80 14.74 27.65
C ALA A 36 -3.42 14.26 27.15
N GLN A 37 -3.22 12.95 27.13
CA GLN A 37 -1.99 12.29 26.69
C GLN A 37 -2.16 11.79 25.25
N VAL A 38 -1.29 12.26 24.35
CA VAL A 38 -1.30 11.90 22.93
C VAL A 38 -0.15 10.94 22.66
N GLY A 39 -0.48 9.71 22.25
CA GLY A 39 0.49 8.75 21.78
C GLY A 39 1.03 9.15 20.39
N ILE A 40 2.34 9.09 20.19
CA ILE A 40 2.96 9.29 18.88
C ILE A 40 3.59 7.96 18.46
N GLY A 41 2.92 7.21 17.60
CA GLY A 41 3.38 5.91 17.11
C GLY A 41 4.21 6.06 15.84
N SER A 42 5.54 6.01 15.97
CA SER A 42 6.48 6.07 14.85
C SER A 42 6.96 4.69 14.43
N MET A 43 7.23 4.50 13.14
CA MET A 43 7.84 3.29 12.58
C MET A 43 9.29 3.56 12.17
N TRP A 44 10.01 4.39 12.93
CA TRP A 44 11.42 4.69 12.65
C TRP A 44 12.34 3.48 12.88
N TYR A 45 13.27 3.31 11.95
CA TYR A 45 14.48 2.49 12.07
C TYR A 45 15.48 2.92 10.98
N GLU A 46 16.78 2.73 11.21
CA GLU A 46 17.84 3.29 10.36
C GLU A 46 18.02 2.54 9.03
N GLY A 47 17.74 1.24 9.00
CA GLY A 47 18.03 0.37 7.86
C GLY A 47 17.11 0.50 6.65
N ASN A 48 16.33 1.59 6.53
CA ASN A 48 15.44 1.81 5.38
C ASN A 48 15.26 3.31 5.12
N SER A 49 15.42 3.73 3.85
CA SER A 49 15.20 5.11 3.41
C SER A 49 13.80 5.61 3.75
N CYS A 50 12.79 4.74 3.68
CA CYS A 50 11.39 5.08 3.96
C CYS A 50 11.14 5.49 5.42
N ASN A 51 12.02 5.09 6.35
CA ASN A 51 11.76 5.17 7.79
C ASN A 51 12.82 5.92 8.58
N MET A 52 14.04 6.09 8.05
CA MET A 52 15.18 6.62 8.79
C MET A 52 14.99 8.04 9.35
N HIS A 53 14.13 8.85 8.74
CA HIS A 53 13.81 10.23 9.14
C HIS A 53 12.63 10.36 10.12
N LEU A 54 11.86 9.29 10.34
CA LEU A 54 10.60 9.35 11.09
C LEU A 54 10.79 9.66 12.59
N ASN A 55 12.00 9.48 13.14
CA ASN A 55 12.33 9.87 14.52
C ASN A 55 12.37 11.39 14.67
N ASP A 56 12.90 12.08 13.68
CA ASP A 56 13.01 13.54 13.66
C ASP A 56 11.62 14.17 13.43
N LEU A 57 10.85 13.61 12.49
CA LEU A 57 9.44 14.01 12.30
C LEU A 57 8.61 13.80 13.59
N ALA A 58 8.81 12.68 14.30
CA ALA A 58 8.13 12.44 15.58
C ALA A 58 8.55 13.44 16.67
N ALA A 59 9.76 13.97 16.63
CA ALA A 59 10.19 15.04 17.53
C ALA A 59 9.45 16.36 17.23
N GLU A 60 9.20 16.68 15.97
CA GLU A 60 8.43 17.86 15.57
C GLU A 60 6.96 17.74 15.94
N VAL A 61 6.34 16.56 15.74
CA VAL A 61 4.99 16.26 16.24
C VAL A 61 4.90 16.46 17.75
N SER A 62 5.90 15.97 18.49
CA SER A 62 5.99 16.12 19.95
C SER A 62 6.05 17.59 20.39
N LYS A 63 6.76 18.45 19.64
CA LYS A 63 6.77 19.90 19.89
C LYS A 63 5.39 20.51 19.68
N GLY A 64 4.74 20.21 18.56
CA GLY A 64 3.40 20.71 18.24
C GLY A 64 2.34 20.34 19.29
N ILE A 65 2.35 19.09 19.76
CA ILE A 65 1.45 18.61 20.82
C ILE A 65 1.66 19.38 22.12
N ARG A 66 2.91 19.58 22.54
CA ARG A 66 3.22 20.35 23.76
C ARG A 66 2.81 21.81 23.65
N ASP A 67 3.05 22.42 22.49
CA ASP A 67 2.64 23.81 22.21
C ASP A 67 1.11 23.97 22.28
N SER A 68 0.38 22.93 21.90
CA SER A 68 -1.08 22.87 22.01
C SER A 68 -1.60 22.58 23.43
N GLY A 69 -0.73 22.56 24.44
CA GLY A 69 -1.11 22.34 25.84
C GLY A 69 -1.47 20.89 26.19
N LEU A 70 -0.98 19.93 25.41
CA LEU A 70 -1.18 18.49 25.60
C LEU A 70 0.12 17.80 26.04
N VAL A 71 0.00 16.55 26.51
CA VAL A 71 1.18 15.72 26.85
C VAL A 71 1.51 14.81 25.68
N SER A 72 2.75 14.89 25.19
CA SER A 72 3.27 14.04 24.12
C SER A 72 3.91 12.76 24.68
N MET A 73 3.45 11.60 24.24
CA MET A 73 3.99 10.29 24.62
C MET A 73 4.48 9.52 23.39
N ARG A 74 5.76 9.69 23.04
CA ARG A 74 6.38 9.02 21.88
C ARG A 74 6.62 7.54 22.16
N PHE A 75 6.29 6.70 21.20
CA PHE A 75 6.68 5.30 21.16
C PHE A 75 6.97 4.87 19.72
N ASN A 76 7.60 3.71 19.59
CA ASN A 76 7.90 3.13 18.29
C ASN A 76 7.29 1.74 18.17
N THR A 77 6.92 1.38 16.95
CA THR A 77 6.71 -0.01 16.54
C THR A 77 7.65 -0.35 15.37
N ILE A 78 7.66 -1.62 14.99
CA ILE A 78 8.51 -2.16 13.93
C ILE A 78 8.05 -1.70 12.55
N GLY A 79 8.91 -1.93 11.57
CA GLY A 79 8.59 -1.91 10.16
C GLY A 79 9.56 -2.83 9.43
N VAL A 80 9.27 -3.12 8.17
CA VAL A 80 10.16 -3.87 7.28
C VAL A 80 10.25 -3.16 5.94
N SER A 81 11.41 -3.23 5.30
CA SER A 81 11.61 -2.66 3.98
C SER A 81 11.21 -3.68 2.91
N ASP A 82 10.10 -3.42 2.22
CA ASP A 82 9.73 -4.19 1.04
C ASP A 82 10.85 -4.15 -0.01
N GLY A 83 11.43 -2.96 -0.28
CA GLY A 83 12.49 -2.79 -1.25
C GLY A 83 13.74 -3.64 -0.98
N ILE A 84 14.15 -3.80 0.29
CA ILE A 84 15.32 -4.63 0.66
C ILE A 84 14.98 -6.13 0.66
N SER A 85 13.75 -6.49 1.04
CA SER A 85 13.38 -7.90 1.24
C SER A 85 12.93 -8.62 -0.04
N MET A 86 12.62 -7.87 -1.11
CA MET A 86 12.22 -8.42 -2.42
C MET A 86 13.23 -9.44 -2.95
N GLY A 87 12.72 -10.55 -3.50
CA GLY A 87 13.54 -11.64 -4.04
C GLY A 87 14.25 -12.51 -3.00
N THR A 88 13.81 -12.47 -1.73
CA THR A 88 14.38 -13.28 -0.64
C THR A 88 13.29 -13.82 0.28
N ASP A 89 13.63 -14.85 1.08
CA ASP A 89 12.82 -15.36 2.21
C ASP A 89 12.35 -14.25 3.18
N GLY A 90 13.04 -13.11 3.24
CA GLY A 90 12.66 -11.96 4.05
C GLY A 90 11.29 -11.40 3.69
N MET A 91 10.87 -11.51 2.42
CA MET A 91 9.59 -10.99 1.93
C MET A 91 8.38 -11.66 2.60
N SER A 92 8.54 -12.89 3.10
CA SER A 92 7.52 -13.58 3.92
C SER A 92 7.11 -12.77 5.16
N TYR A 93 7.99 -11.91 5.68
CA TYR A 93 7.72 -11.08 6.86
C TYR A 93 7.09 -9.72 6.52
N SER A 94 6.92 -9.39 5.24
CA SER A 94 6.35 -8.12 4.79
C SER A 94 4.89 -7.95 5.21
N LEU A 95 3.95 -8.71 4.62
CA LEU A 95 2.53 -8.44 4.78
C LEU A 95 2.10 -8.53 6.25
N GLN A 96 2.54 -9.57 6.97
CA GLN A 96 2.22 -9.76 8.39
C GLN A 96 2.73 -8.63 9.30
N SER A 97 3.69 -7.81 8.84
CA SER A 97 4.13 -6.65 9.60
C SER A 97 3.01 -5.62 9.72
N ARG A 98 2.06 -5.56 8.77
CA ARG A 98 0.84 -4.75 8.86
C ARG A 98 0.07 -5.08 10.13
N ASP A 99 -0.23 -6.36 10.33
CA ASP A 99 -1.02 -6.84 11.47
C ASP A 99 -0.25 -6.68 12.78
N LEU A 100 1.05 -6.95 12.75
CA LEU A 100 1.91 -6.75 13.92
C LEU A 100 2.01 -5.27 14.34
N ILE A 101 2.05 -4.35 13.38
CA ILE A 101 1.99 -2.89 13.63
C ILE A 101 0.64 -2.53 14.25
N ALA A 102 -0.46 -3.06 13.70
CA ALA A 102 -1.80 -2.81 14.23
C ALA A 102 -1.90 -3.27 15.70
N ASP A 103 -1.50 -4.50 15.98
CA ASP A 103 -1.50 -5.09 17.33
C ASP A 103 -0.58 -4.32 18.30
N SER A 104 0.58 -3.86 17.82
CA SER A 104 1.54 -3.09 18.64
C SER A 104 0.98 -1.75 19.10
N ILE A 105 0.38 -0.99 18.17
CA ILE A 105 -0.21 0.32 18.46
C ILE A 105 -1.42 0.15 19.38
N GLU A 106 -2.29 -0.83 19.09
CA GLU A 106 -3.44 -1.18 19.92
C GLU A 106 -3.00 -1.53 21.35
N THR A 107 -1.97 -2.36 21.49
CA THR A 107 -1.43 -2.78 22.78
C THR A 107 -0.92 -1.59 23.60
N ILE A 108 -0.10 -0.72 23.00
CA ILE A 108 0.46 0.43 23.72
C ILE A 108 -0.64 1.41 24.11
N CYS A 109 -1.52 1.79 23.19
CA CYS A 109 -2.59 2.75 23.49
C CYS A 109 -3.59 2.19 24.50
N GLY A 110 -3.90 0.89 24.40
CA GLY A 110 -4.75 0.17 25.36
C GLY A 110 -4.15 0.15 26.76
N ALA A 111 -2.88 -0.23 26.89
CA ALA A 111 -2.19 -0.37 28.18
C ALA A 111 -1.85 0.98 28.84
N GLN A 112 -1.43 1.98 28.05
CA GLN A 112 -0.97 3.28 28.56
C GLN A 112 -2.10 4.31 28.68
N TRP A 113 -3.33 3.95 28.30
CA TRP A 113 -4.52 4.83 28.42
C TRP A 113 -4.38 6.18 27.69
N TYR A 114 -3.65 6.24 26.58
CA TYR A 114 -3.53 7.47 25.80
C TYR A 114 -4.89 7.93 25.25
N ASP A 115 -5.16 9.24 25.30
CA ASP A 115 -6.43 9.83 24.93
C ASP A 115 -6.61 9.96 23.42
N ALA A 116 -5.50 10.14 22.71
CA ALA A 116 -5.44 10.31 21.27
C ALA A 116 -4.16 9.69 20.69
N LEU A 117 -4.11 9.56 19.37
CA LEU A 117 -3.01 8.92 18.64
C LEU A 117 -2.65 9.71 17.37
N ILE A 118 -1.37 10.01 17.20
CA ILE A 118 -0.80 10.41 15.91
C ILE A 118 0.16 9.32 15.46
N THR A 119 -0.01 8.79 14.26
CA THR A 119 0.92 7.79 13.70
C THR A 119 1.76 8.38 12.57
N LEU A 120 3.03 7.94 12.49
CA LEU A 120 4.00 8.37 11.48
C LEU A 120 4.51 7.18 10.66
N PRO A 121 3.69 6.61 9.74
CA PRO A 121 4.11 5.56 8.82
C PRO A 121 4.90 6.10 7.62
N GLY A 122 5.91 5.34 7.19
CA GLY A 122 6.77 5.72 6.06
C GLY A 122 6.87 4.70 4.94
N CYS A 123 6.62 3.41 5.20
CA CYS A 123 6.76 2.33 4.22
C CYS A 123 5.44 1.57 4.01
N ASP A 124 5.31 0.92 2.86
CA ASP A 124 4.17 0.15 2.35
C ASP A 124 3.17 -0.36 3.40
N LYS A 125 3.57 -1.30 4.26
CA LYS A 125 2.68 -2.00 5.19
C LYS A 125 2.39 -1.19 6.47
N ASN A 126 3.13 -0.10 6.71
CA ASN A 126 3.00 0.73 7.91
C ASN A 126 1.66 1.48 7.91
N MET A 127 1.32 2.15 6.80
CA MET A 127 0.10 2.94 6.68
C MET A 127 -1.16 2.15 7.03
N PRO A 128 -1.45 0.99 6.38
CA PRO A 128 -2.62 0.20 6.74
C PRO A 128 -2.58 -0.34 8.16
N GLY A 129 -1.42 -0.74 8.70
CA GLY A 129 -1.31 -1.19 10.09
C GLY A 129 -1.69 -0.10 11.10
N CYS A 130 -1.26 1.14 10.87
CA CYS A 130 -1.65 2.28 11.69
C CYS A 130 -3.16 2.54 11.65
N VAL A 131 -3.74 2.56 10.45
CA VAL A 131 -5.17 2.87 10.29
C VAL A 131 -6.05 1.73 10.83
N MET A 132 -5.61 0.47 10.71
CA MET A 132 -6.26 -0.67 11.37
C MET A 132 -6.35 -0.45 12.88
N ALA A 133 -5.23 -0.09 13.54
CA ALA A 133 -5.22 0.21 14.97
C ALA A 133 -6.12 1.39 15.35
N MET A 134 -6.17 2.45 14.53
CA MET A 134 -7.08 3.59 14.75
C MET A 134 -8.55 3.14 14.75
N GLY A 135 -8.94 2.29 13.80
CA GLY A 135 -10.30 1.74 13.69
C GLY A 135 -10.68 0.84 14.88
N ARG A 136 -9.73 0.03 15.37
CA ARG A 136 -9.91 -0.83 16.56
C ARG A 136 -10.04 -0.03 17.85
N LEU A 137 -9.14 0.93 18.07
CA LEU A 137 -9.12 1.77 19.27
C LEU A 137 -10.28 2.79 19.33
N ASN A 138 -10.65 3.33 18.17
CA ASN A 138 -11.63 4.40 17.99
C ASN A 138 -11.43 5.57 18.98
N ARG A 139 -10.20 6.06 19.10
CA ARG A 139 -9.83 7.27 19.85
C ARG A 139 -9.44 8.35 18.85
N PRO A 140 -9.64 9.66 19.15
CA PRO A 140 -9.23 10.73 18.24
C PRO A 140 -7.81 10.51 17.70
N SER A 141 -7.69 10.43 16.37
CA SER A 141 -6.42 10.10 15.75
C SER A 141 -6.30 10.61 14.32
N LEU A 142 -5.05 10.81 13.89
CA LEU A 142 -4.71 11.13 12.51
C LEU A 142 -3.40 10.44 12.10
N MET A 143 -3.24 10.20 10.81
CA MET A 143 -2.02 9.67 10.21
C MET A 143 -1.24 10.79 9.52
N ILE A 144 0.07 10.84 9.75
CA ILE A 144 1.01 11.69 9.01
C ILE A 144 1.91 10.78 8.18
N TYR A 145 1.77 10.81 6.86
CA TYR A 145 2.66 10.04 6.00
C TYR A 145 4.07 10.63 6.03
N GLY A 146 5.09 9.77 6.13
CA GLY A 146 6.50 10.17 6.17
C GLY A 146 6.99 10.90 4.92
N GLY A 147 6.28 10.77 3.80
CA GLY A 147 6.59 11.44 2.54
C GLY A 147 7.34 10.55 1.55
N THR A 148 7.21 10.91 0.27
CA THR A 148 7.87 10.23 -0.85
C THR A 148 9.36 10.60 -0.93
N ILE A 149 10.20 9.67 -1.39
CA ILE A 149 11.58 9.94 -1.78
C ILE A 149 11.61 10.79 -3.05
N ARG A 150 12.65 11.63 -3.19
CA ARG A 150 12.96 12.31 -4.45
C ARG A 150 13.63 11.33 -5.44
N PRO A 151 13.49 11.52 -6.76
CA PRO A 151 14.11 10.64 -7.75
C PRO A 151 15.63 10.77 -7.72
N GLY A 152 16.30 9.65 -8.03
CA GLY A 152 17.73 9.60 -8.26
C GLY A 152 18.13 10.02 -9.67
N PHE A 153 19.42 10.24 -9.90
CA PHE A 153 19.94 10.59 -11.22
C PHE A 153 21.33 9.97 -11.43
N CYS A 154 21.56 9.41 -12.61
CA CYS A 154 22.90 9.00 -13.06
C CYS A 154 23.11 9.36 -14.54
N LYS A 155 24.31 9.09 -15.08
CA LYS A 155 24.60 9.20 -16.50
C LYS A 155 24.70 7.82 -17.12
N LEU A 156 23.81 7.50 -18.05
CA LEU A 156 23.86 6.28 -18.87
C LEU A 156 24.08 6.68 -20.32
N ASN A 157 25.05 6.05 -21.00
CA ASN A 157 25.41 6.40 -22.39
C ASN A 157 25.66 7.91 -22.64
N GLY A 158 26.07 8.65 -21.61
CA GLY A 158 26.30 10.10 -21.67
C GLY A 158 25.05 10.98 -21.46
N GLU A 159 23.88 10.38 -21.22
CA GLU A 159 22.61 11.08 -20.98
C GLU A 159 22.20 11.03 -19.50
N ASP A 160 21.67 12.15 -18.98
CA ASP A 160 21.14 12.22 -17.63
C ASP A 160 19.85 11.38 -17.54
N THR A 161 19.89 10.32 -16.74
CA THR A 161 18.80 9.37 -16.58
C THR A 161 18.19 9.50 -15.19
N LYS A 162 16.87 9.70 -15.14
CA LYS A 162 16.08 9.72 -13.90
C LYS A 162 15.89 8.29 -13.40
N LEU A 163 16.22 8.05 -12.13
CA LEU A 163 16.18 6.74 -11.48
C LEU A 163 15.16 6.68 -10.36
N ASP A 164 14.69 5.47 -10.07
CA ASP A 164 14.02 5.10 -8.84
C ASP A 164 14.40 3.67 -8.43
N ILE A 165 13.77 3.15 -7.38
CA ILE A 165 14.03 1.78 -6.94
C ILE A 165 13.72 0.73 -8.02
N VAL A 166 12.76 0.98 -8.92
CA VAL A 166 12.45 0.05 -10.02
C VAL A 166 13.57 0.05 -11.05
N SER A 167 14.24 1.18 -11.30
CA SER A 167 15.47 1.21 -12.11
C SER A 167 16.53 0.25 -11.54
N ALA A 168 16.73 0.22 -10.22
CA ALA A 168 17.66 -0.72 -9.60
C ALA A 168 17.23 -2.18 -9.80
N PHE A 169 15.94 -2.50 -9.67
CA PHE A 169 15.43 -3.85 -9.94
C PHE A 169 15.55 -4.27 -11.42
N GLN A 170 15.29 -3.37 -12.35
CA GLN A 170 15.38 -3.64 -13.80
C GLN A 170 16.82 -3.81 -14.27
N SER A 171 17.78 -3.13 -13.63
CA SER A 171 19.20 -3.16 -14.02
C SER A 171 19.80 -4.57 -14.07
N TYR A 172 19.31 -5.51 -13.26
CA TYR A 172 19.79 -6.90 -13.33
C TYR A 172 19.30 -7.62 -14.59
N GLY A 173 18.02 -7.45 -14.95
CA GLY A 173 17.48 -8.02 -16.19
C GLY A 173 18.12 -7.41 -17.43
N GLU A 174 18.35 -6.09 -17.43
CA GLU A 174 19.06 -5.37 -18.50
C GLU A 174 20.51 -5.84 -18.64
N TYR A 175 21.19 -6.12 -17.52
CA TYR A 175 22.54 -6.70 -17.51
C TYR A 175 22.57 -8.12 -18.09
N LEU A 176 21.62 -8.98 -17.70
CA LEU A 176 21.50 -10.34 -18.25
C LEU A 176 21.18 -10.34 -19.75
N ALA A 177 20.42 -9.35 -20.22
CA ALA A 177 20.12 -9.13 -21.63
C ALA A 177 21.26 -8.41 -22.39
N GLU A 178 22.41 -8.18 -21.75
CA GLU A 178 23.58 -7.47 -22.30
C GLU A 178 23.26 -6.04 -22.81
N SER A 179 22.19 -5.42 -22.29
CA SER A 179 21.75 -4.07 -22.65
C SER A 179 22.50 -2.97 -21.88
N ILE A 180 23.00 -3.30 -20.68
CA ILE A 180 23.89 -2.45 -19.89
C ILE A 180 25.09 -3.27 -19.40
N ASN A 181 26.21 -2.60 -19.14
CA ASN A 181 27.39 -3.23 -18.55
C ASN A 181 27.39 -3.11 -17.00
N GLU A 182 28.36 -3.77 -16.34
CA GLU A 182 28.45 -3.79 -14.86
C GLU A 182 28.70 -2.40 -14.24
N GLU A 183 29.45 -1.52 -14.91
CA GLU A 183 29.69 -0.15 -14.44
C GLU A 183 28.39 0.68 -14.47
N GLU A 184 27.62 0.55 -15.55
CA GLU A 184 26.30 1.17 -15.69
C GLU A 184 25.31 0.64 -14.64
N ARG A 185 25.27 -0.68 -14.45
CA ARG A 185 24.44 -1.33 -13.41
C ARG A 185 24.78 -0.80 -12.02
N LEU A 186 26.06 -0.74 -11.66
CA LEU A 186 26.51 -0.20 -10.38
C LEU A 186 26.12 1.28 -10.23
N SER A 187 26.29 2.09 -11.28
CA SER A 187 25.90 3.50 -11.26
C SER A 187 24.40 3.68 -10.98
N ILE A 188 23.55 2.83 -11.55
CA ILE A 188 22.10 2.83 -11.25
C ILE A 188 21.86 2.52 -9.76
N VAL A 189 22.48 1.47 -9.24
CA VAL A 189 22.30 1.02 -7.85
C VAL A 189 22.74 2.08 -6.84
N GLU A 190 23.87 2.74 -7.07
CA GLU A 190 24.42 3.76 -6.16
C GLU A 190 23.59 5.05 -6.14
N ASN A 191 22.83 5.34 -7.20
CA ASN A 191 22.15 6.63 -7.37
C ASN A 191 20.61 6.55 -7.33
N ALA A 192 20.01 5.35 -7.34
CA ALA A 192 18.56 5.16 -7.38
C ALA A 192 17.80 5.68 -6.16
N CYS A 193 18.42 5.68 -4.98
CA CYS A 193 17.79 6.09 -3.71
C CYS A 193 18.61 7.21 -3.04
N PRO A 194 18.36 8.49 -3.39
CA PRO A 194 19.24 9.60 -3.01
C PRO A 194 19.09 10.06 -1.54
N GLY A 195 18.04 9.65 -0.83
CA GLY A 195 17.72 10.18 0.50
C GLY A 195 16.54 9.51 1.18
N ALA A 196 15.92 10.23 2.11
CA ALA A 196 14.78 9.72 2.90
C ALA A 196 13.46 9.74 2.11
N GLY A 197 12.56 8.83 2.48
CA GLY A 197 11.18 8.75 1.95
C GLY A 197 10.84 7.42 1.29
N ALA A 198 9.54 7.19 1.10
CA ALA A 198 9.05 5.95 0.48
C ALA A 198 9.27 5.94 -1.04
N CYS A 199 9.13 4.77 -1.67
CA CYS A 199 9.31 4.60 -3.11
C CYS A 199 8.48 5.60 -3.94
N GLY A 200 9.12 6.29 -4.90
CA GLY A 200 8.59 7.50 -5.54
C GLY A 200 7.37 7.34 -6.45
N GLY A 201 7.18 6.18 -7.06
CA GLY A 201 6.03 5.89 -7.93
C GLY A 201 4.74 5.69 -7.14
N MET A 202 3.63 5.47 -7.86
CA MET A 202 2.33 5.10 -7.29
C MET A 202 2.29 3.60 -6.88
N TYR A 203 3.30 3.18 -6.13
CA TYR A 203 3.37 1.87 -5.46
C TYR A 203 2.48 1.87 -4.22
N THR A 204 2.52 0.81 -3.40
CA THR A 204 1.62 0.68 -2.25
C THR A 204 1.74 1.85 -1.29
N ALA A 205 2.96 2.34 -0.98
CA ALA A 205 3.13 3.43 -0.04
C ALA A 205 2.37 4.70 -0.42
N ASN A 206 2.64 5.24 -1.61
CA ASN A 206 1.96 6.43 -2.12
C ASN A 206 0.47 6.17 -2.40
N THR A 207 0.10 4.96 -2.87
CA THR A 207 -1.31 4.58 -3.07
C THR A 207 -2.09 4.62 -1.77
N MET A 208 -1.56 4.00 -0.71
CA MET A 208 -2.21 3.97 0.60
C MET A 208 -2.23 5.36 1.24
N ALA A 209 -1.15 6.13 1.13
CA ALA A 209 -1.13 7.50 1.63
C ALA A 209 -2.22 8.35 0.97
N SER A 210 -2.35 8.32 -0.35
CA SER A 210 -3.40 9.05 -1.08
C SER A 210 -4.80 8.56 -0.73
N LEU A 211 -5.00 7.24 -0.65
CA LEU A 211 -6.28 6.66 -0.24
C LEU A 211 -6.68 7.13 1.17
N ILE A 212 -5.76 7.15 2.12
CA ILE A 212 -6.02 7.50 3.52
C ILE A 212 -6.26 9.01 3.69
N GLU A 213 -5.56 9.86 2.93
CA GLU A 213 -5.87 11.30 2.87
C GLU A 213 -7.27 11.53 2.32
N CYS A 214 -7.65 10.84 1.25
CA CYS A 214 -8.99 10.93 0.65
C CYS A 214 -10.10 10.41 1.59
N MET A 215 -9.80 9.38 2.39
CA MET A 215 -10.69 8.91 3.46
C MET A 215 -10.85 9.90 4.62
N GLY A 216 -10.02 10.96 4.65
CA GLY A 216 -10.08 12.02 5.65
C GLY A 216 -9.26 11.76 6.92
N LEU A 217 -8.36 10.76 6.94
CA LEU A 217 -7.56 10.42 8.12
C LEU A 217 -6.17 11.08 8.17
N SER A 218 -5.82 11.84 7.14
CA SER A 218 -4.61 12.66 7.08
C SER A 218 -4.96 14.11 6.79
N LEU A 219 -4.07 15.02 7.18
CA LEU A 219 -4.20 16.43 6.79
C LEU A 219 -4.01 16.56 5.26
N PRO A 220 -4.65 17.56 4.61
CA PRO A 220 -4.41 17.83 3.20
C PRO A 220 -2.91 17.96 2.90
N TYR A 221 -2.48 17.42 1.75
CA TYR A 221 -1.09 17.32 1.27
C TYR A 221 -0.22 16.25 1.94
N SER A 222 -0.65 15.61 3.03
CA SER A 222 0.17 14.61 3.74
C SER A 222 0.73 13.52 2.81
N SER A 223 -0.08 13.06 1.86
CA SER A 223 0.23 11.95 0.95
C SER A 223 1.20 12.30 -0.19
N CYS A 224 1.36 13.59 -0.54
CA CYS A 224 2.17 13.99 -1.68
C CYS A 224 3.42 14.82 -1.30
N THR A 225 3.44 15.47 -0.13
CA THR A 225 4.62 16.24 0.31
C THR A 225 5.85 15.32 0.44
N PRO A 226 6.96 15.60 -0.27
CA PRO A 226 8.20 14.83 -0.17
C PRO A 226 8.75 14.78 1.26
N ALA A 227 9.45 13.69 1.59
CA ALA A 227 9.94 13.44 2.94
C ALA A 227 10.90 14.52 3.47
N GLU A 228 11.73 15.06 2.59
CA GLU A 228 12.73 16.09 2.91
C GLU A 228 12.22 17.52 2.66
N ASP A 229 10.93 17.68 2.36
CA ASP A 229 10.34 19.01 2.19
C ASP A 229 10.08 19.70 3.54
N LYS A 230 10.25 21.02 3.59
CA LYS A 230 9.97 21.83 4.79
C LYS A 230 8.50 21.75 5.18
N ASP A 231 7.61 21.58 4.21
CA ASP A 231 6.18 21.47 4.49
C ASP A 231 5.83 20.19 5.25
N LYS A 232 6.64 19.13 5.14
CA LYS A 232 6.49 17.92 5.97
C LYS A 232 6.77 18.20 7.44
N ILE A 233 7.80 19.02 7.72
CA ILE A 233 8.12 19.47 9.09
C ILE A 233 6.98 20.35 9.63
N ASN A 234 6.47 21.27 8.80
CA ASN A 234 5.36 22.14 9.17
C ASN A 234 4.08 21.33 9.48
N GLU A 235 3.76 20.33 8.66
CA GLU A 235 2.65 19.40 8.91
C GLU A 235 2.81 18.68 10.25
N CYS A 236 4.00 18.13 10.53
CA CYS A 236 4.31 17.49 11.80
C CYS A 236 4.06 18.41 12.99
N PHE A 237 4.55 19.65 12.96
CA PHE A 237 4.29 20.62 14.03
C PHE A 237 2.80 20.96 14.14
N ASN A 238 2.14 21.25 13.02
CA ASN A 238 0.72 21.66 12.99
C ASN A 238 -0.24 20.53 13.41
N SER A 239 0.20 19.27 13.38
CA SER A 239 -0.60 18.13 13.84
C SER A 239 -1.01 18.22 15.32
N GLY A 240 -0.26 18.96 16.14
CA GLY A 240 -0.61 19.22 17.54
C GLY A 240 -1.94 19.98 17.69
N ALA A 241 -2.13 21.03 16.89
CA ALA A 241 -3.37 21.80 16.89
C ALA A 241 -4.52 20.97 16.30
N ALA A 242 -4.25 20.17 15.26
CA ALA A 242 -5.24 19.28 14.66
C ALA A 242 -5.75 18.23 15.66
N ILE A 243 -4.85 17.54 16.39
CA ILE A 243 -5.25 16.51 17.36
C ILE A 243 -5.98 17.12 18.57
N LEU A 244 -5.62 18.34 18.98
CA LEU A 244 -6.36 19.09 20.00
C LEU A 244 -7.80 19.35 19.55
N ASN A 245 -7.98 19.81 18.30
CA ASN A 245 -9.30 20.05 17.73
C ASN A 245 -10.14 18.75 17.71
N LEU A 246 -9.56 17.62 17.30
CA LEU A 246 -10.24 16.33 17.34
C LEU A 246 -10.65 15.91 18.77
N LEU A 247 -9.78 16.11 19.75
CA LEU A 247 -10.07 15.86 21.16
C LEU A 247 -11.22 16.76 21.68
N GLN A 248 -11.22 18.04 21.30
CA GLN A 248 -12.26 19.00 21.71
C GLN A 248 -13.64 18.65 21.14
N GLN A 249 -13.67 18.21 19.88
CA GLN A 249 -14.90 17.78 19.20
C GLN A 249 -15.30 16.33 19.54
N ASP A 250 -14.40 15.57 20.17
CA ASP A 250 -14.49 14.12 20.29
C ASP A 250 -14.70 13.42 18.94
N LEU A 251 -14.07 13.95 17.89
CA LEU A 251 -14.14 13.41 16.54
C LEU A 251 -13.20 12.22 16.43
N LYS A 252 -13.76 11.02 16.27
CA LYS A 252 -13.05 9.74 16.29
C LYS A 252 -12.95 9.15 14.88
N PRO A 253 -12.03 8.20 14.64
CA PRO A 253 -11.88 7.56 13.34
C PRO A 253 -13.18 7.02 12.76
N ARG A 254 -14.05 6.38 13.56
CA ARG A 254 -15.33 5.84 13.07
C ARG A 254 -16.39 6.90 12.77
N ASP A 255 -16.18 8.14 13.19
CA ASP A 255 -17.01 9.28 12.81
C ASP A 255 -16.57 9.87 11.44
N ILE A 256 -15.32 9.61 11.03
CA ILE A 256 -14.69 10.11 9.79
C ILE A 256 -14.79 9.05 8.68
N VAL A 257 -14.41 7.81 9.00
CA VAL A 257 -14.33 6.73 8.02
C VAL A 257 -15.69 6.07 7.86
N THR A 258 -16.24 6.18 6.66
CA THR A 258 -17.52 5.59 6.27
C THR A 258 -17.32 4.72 5.03
N LYS A 259 -18.32 3.92 4.66
CA LYS A 259 -18.29 3.22 3.37
C LYS A 259 -18.11 4.21 2.20
N GLN A 260 -18.70 5.40 2.29
CA GLN A 260 -18.61 6.42 1.24
C GLN A 260 -17.20 7.02 1.15
N SER A 261 -16.49 7.22 2.28
CA SER A 261 -15.10 7.70 2.22
C SER A 261 -14.14 6.66 1.63
N PHE A 262 -14.41 5.35 1.80
CA PHE A 262 -13.71 4.30 1.04
C PHE A 262 -13.96 4.39 -0.46
N LEU A 263 -15.21 4.61 -0.88
CA LEU A 263 -15.55 4.75 -2.30
C LEU A 263 -14.82 5.97 -2.92
N ASN A 264 -14.70 7.08 -2.19
CA ASN A 264 -13.88 8.22 -2.61
C ASN A 264 -12.41 7.82 -2.79
N GLY A 265 -11.82 7.18 -1.78
CA GLY A 265 -10.42 6.73 -1.84
C GLY A 265 -10.16 5.73 -2.97
N MET A 266 -11.08 4.79 -3.22
CA MET A 266 -10.98 3.84 -4.32
C MET A 266 -11.00 4.52 -5.70
N ARG A 267 -11.78 5.59 -5.87
CA ARG A 267 -11.75 6.39 -7.10
C ARG A 267 -10.39 7.03 -7.29
N LEU A 268 -9.84 7.61 -6.23
CA LEU A 268 -8.50 8.19 -6.30
C LEU A 268 -7.46 7.15 -6.70
N VAL A 269 -7.51 5.94 -6.13
CA VAL A 269 -6.62 4.81 -6.53
C VAL A 269 -6.77 4.47 -8.02
N ALA A 270 -8.00 4.40 -8.55
CA ALA A 270 -8.22 4.11 -9.96
C ALA A 270 -7.68 5.23 -10.88
N VAL A 271 -7.95 6.49 -10.53
CA VAL A 271 -7.50 7.69 -11.24
C VAL A 271 -5.98 7.79 -11.30
N THR A 272 -5.30 7.47 -10.20
CA THR A 272 -3.85 7.57 -10.09
C THR A 272 -3.09 6.36 -10.62
N GLY A 273 -3.77 5.26 -10.93
CA GLY A 273 -3.10 4.04 -11.34
C GLY A 273 -2.46 3.26 -10.18
N GLY A 274 -3.02 3.38 -8.97
CA GLY A 274 -2.43 2.85 -7.74
C GLY A 274 -2.41 1.33 -7.57
N SER A 275 -1.58 0.86 -6.65
CA SER A 275 -1.26 -0.57 -6.45
C SER A 275 -2.49 -1.46 -6.19
N THR A 276 -2.45 -2.69 -6.72
CA THR A 276 -3.43 -3.75 -6.42
C THR A 276 -3.43 -4.16 -4.94
N ASN A 277 -2.34 -3.92 -4.20
CA ASN A 277 -2.29 -4.11 -2.74
C ASN A 277 -3.33 -3.23 -2.01
N ALA A 278 -3.79 -2.13 -2.61
CA ALA A 278 -4.86 -1.31 -2.05
C ALA A 278 -6.18 -2.08 -1.87
N VAL A 279 -6.42 -3.13 -2.66
CA VAL A 279 -7.59 -4.02 -2.48
C VAL A 279 -7.48 -4.75 -1.13
N LEU A 280 -6.35 -5.40 -0.89
CA LEU A 280 -6.09 -6.17 0.33
C LEU A 280 -6.10 -5.27 1.56
N HIS A 281 -5.38 -4.15 1.49
CA HIS A 281 -5.30 -3.19 2.59
C HIS A 281 -6.62 -2.47 2.84
N GLY A 282 -7.34 -2.07 1.79
CA GLY A 282 -8.64 -1.43 1.90
C GLY A 282 -9.67 -2.31 2.60
N ILE A 283 -9.74 -3.60 2.25
CA ILE A 283 -10.62 -4.57 2.92
C ILE A 283 -10.22 -4.74 4.39
N ALA A 284 -8.93 -4.92 4.68
CA ALA A 284 -8.46 -5.08 6.05
C ALA A 284 -8.74 -3.86 6.93
N ILE A 285 -8.57 -2.65 6.38
CA ILE A 285 -8.96 -1.42 7.08
C ILE A 285 -10.49 -1.41 7.26
N ALA A 286 -11.29 -1.70 6.25
CA ALA A 286 -12.75 -1.66 6.37
C ALA A 286 -13.25 -2.58 7.51
N ARG A 287 -12.65 -3.77 7.68
CA ARG A 287 -12.94 -4.67 8.80
C ARG A 287 -12.69 -4.05 10.17
N SER A 288 -11.58 -3.32 10.36
CA SER A 288 -11.28 -2.67 11.66
C SER A 288 -12.28 -1.56 12.04
N PHE A 289 -12.97 -1.00 11.04
CA PHE A 289 -14.05 -0.02 11.21
C PHE A 289 -15.45 -0.66 11.26
N GLY A 290 -15.57 -1.97 11.08
CA GLY A 290 -16.86 -2.68 10.99
C GLY A 290 -17.64 -2.35 9.72
N ILE A 291 -16.93 -2.03 8.63
CA ILE A 291 -17.50 -1.69 7.32
C ILE A 291 -17.40 -2.89 6.40
N ASP A 292 -18.51 -3.24 5.76
CA ASP A 292 -18.54 -4.26 4.72
C ASP A 292 -18.02 -3.69 3.39
N LEU A 293 -16.82 -4.12 3.01
CA LEU A 293 -16.15 -3.80 1.75
C LEU A 293 -15.59 -5.10 1.15
N THR A 294 -15.89 -5.33 -0.12
CA THR A 294 -15.52 -6.57 -0.82
C THR A 294 -14.72 -6.27 -2.08
N ILE A 295 -14.04 -7.28 -2.62
CA ILE A 295 -13.39 -7.17 -3.94
C ILE A 295 -14.38 -6.72 -5.03
N ASN A 296 -15.66 -7.10 -4.95
CA ASN A 296 -16.67 -6.70 -5.93
C ASN A 296 -16.95 -5.18 -5.90
N ASP A 297 -16.76 -4.51 -4.75
CA ASP A 297 -16.88 -3.06 -4.67
C ASP A 297 -15.74 -2.37 -5.44
N PHE A 298 -14.52 -2.94 -5.40
CA PHE A 298 -13.39 -2.48 -6.21
C PHE A 298 -13.67 -2.62 -7.71
N GLN A 299 -14.25 -3.74 -8.16
CA GLN A 299 -14.64 -3.89 -9.57
C GLN A 299 -15.63 -2.82 -10.00
N LYS A 300 -16.74 -2.67 -9.27
CA LYS A 300 -17.78 -1.67 -9.58
C LYS A 300 -17.22 -0.26 -9.66
N MET A 301 -16.20 0.05 -8.86
CA MET A 301 -15.56 1.35 -8.87
C MET A 301 -14.61 1.52 -10.06
N SER A 302 -13.82 0.50 -10.34
CA SER A 302 -12.91 0.46 -11.49
C SER A 302 -13.68 0.65 -12.80
N ASP A 303 -14.82 -0.03 -12.97
CA ASP A 303 -15.67 0.07 -14.17
C ASP A 303 -16.17 1.48 -14.48
N LYS A 304 -16.27 2.33 -13.45
CA LYS A 304 -16.88 3.67 -13.53
C LYS A 304 -15.87 4.80 -13.43
N THR A 305 -14.59 4.49 -13.26
CA THR A 305 -13.57 5.50 -12.95
C THR A 305 -12.44 5.41 -13.97
N PRO A 306 -12.18 6.47 -14.75
CA PRO A 306 -11.09 6.47 -15.71
C PRO A 306 -9.74 6.51 -15.01
N PHE A 307 -8.73 5.93 -15.65
CA PHE A 307 -7.32 6.09 -15.27
C PHE A 307 -6.75 7.33 -15.96
N LEU A 308 -6.32 8.34 -15.18
CA LEU A 308 -5.97 9.67 -15.70
C LEU A 308 -4.50 10.05 -15.51
N CYS A 309 -3.84 9.59 -14.44
CA CYS A 309 -2.50 10.09 -14.10
C CYS A 309 -1.39 9.28 -14.76
N ASP A 310 -0.47 9.95 -15.45
CA ASP A 310 0.73 9.34 -16.08
C ASP A 310 1.83 9.07 -15.04
N LEU A 311 1.51 8.34 -13.98
CA LEU A 311 2.43 8.05 -12.88
C LEU A 311 3.03 6.66 -13.01
N LYS A 312 4.33 6.55 -12.70
CA LYS A 312 5.01 5.28 -12.55
C LYS A 312 4.25 4.40 -11.57
N PRO A 313 4.15 3.09 -11.84
CA PRO A 313 4.88 2.36 -12.89
C PRO A 313 4.10 2.23 -14.21
N SER A 314 2.84 2.67 -14.27
CA SER A 314 2.06 2.64 -15.51
C SER A 314 2.46 3.75 -16.49
N GLY A 315 3.02 4.84 -15.94
CA GLY A 315 3.38 6.07 -16.61
C GLY A 315 4.81 6.53 -16.34
N LYS A 316 5.07 7.83 -16.55
CA LYS A 316 6.43 8.42 -16.54
C LYS A 316 6.82 9.21 -15.29
N TYR A 317 5.84 9.79 -14.61
CA TYR A 317 6.05 10.75 -13.53
C TYR A 317 5.99 10.05 -12.15
N VAL A 318 6.53 10.69 -11.11
CA VAL A 318 6.51 10.22 -9.72
C VAL A 318 5.69 11.17 -8.83
N MET A 319 5.47 10.80 -7.57
CA MET A 319 4.64 11.56 -6.64
C MET A 319 5.12 13.00 -6.43
N GLU A 320 6.44 13.25 -6.44
CA GLU A 320 6.99 14.61 -6.37
C GLU A 320 6.50 15.50 -7.51
N GLU A 321 6.42 14.96 -8.73
CA GLU A 321 5.95 15.71 -9.90
C GLU A 321 4.44 16.00 -9.80
N LEU A 322 3.64 15.09 -9.22
CA LEU A 322 2.24 15.36 -8.88
C LEU A 322 2.11 16.44 -7.81
N HIS A 323 2.95 16.42 -6.77
CA HIS A 323 2.98 17.43 -5.72
C HIS A 323 3.23 18.83 -6.30
N ASN A 324 4.19 18.95 -7.23
CA ASN A 324 4.55 20.22 -7.86
C ASN A 324 3.43 20.87 -8.69
N ILE A 325 2.40 20.11 -9.09
CA ILE A 325 1.24 20.63 -9.84
C ILE A 325 -0.04 20.75 -8.98
N GLY A 326 0.10 20.76 -7.65
CA GLY A 326 -0.99 20.94 -6.69
C GLY A 326 -1.30 19.70 -5.84
N GLY A 327 -0.67 18.55 -6.14
CA GLY A 327 -0.71 17.37 -5.29
C GLY A 327 -2.07 16.68 -5.20
N THR A 328 -2.20 15.82 -4.18
CA THR A 328 -3.43 15.07 -3.90
C THR A 328 -4.65 15.99 -3.70
N PRO A 329 -4.57 17.14 -2.99
CA PRO A 329 -5.72 18.04 -2.85
C PRO A 329 -6.22 18.62 -4.16
N ALA A 330 -5.33 19.08 -5.06
CA ALA A 330 -5.76 19.61 -6.36
C ALA A 330 -6.41 18.53 -7.24
N LEU A 331 -5.89 17.30 -7.18
CA LEU A 331 -6.49 16.16 -7.87
C LEU A 331 -7.86 15.82 -7.28
N MET A 332 -8.01 15.77 -5.95
CA MET A 332 -9.30 15.57 -5.31
C MET A 332 -10.30 16.67 -5.65
N LYS A 333 -9.85 17.93 -5.77
CA LYS A 333 -10.71 19.05 -6.20
C LYS A 333 -11.24 18.82 -7.62
N MET A 334 -10.39 18.39 -8.54
CA MET A 334 -10.81 18.03 -9.90
C MET A 334 -11.85 16.90 -9.92
N LEU A 335 -11.73 15.92 -9.02
CA LEU A 335 -12.71 14.83 -8.87
C LEU A 335 -14.01 15.31 -8.22
N LEU A 336 -13.93 16.23 -7.25
CA LEU A 336 -15.10 16.82 -6.60
C LEU A 336 -15.91 17.68 -7.57
N ASP A 337 -15.24 18.53 -8.35
CA ASP A 337 -15.87 19.40 -9.36
C ASP A 337 -16.54 18.58 -10.48
N ALA A 338 -16.11 17.33 -10.69
CA ALA A 338 -16.69 16.38 -11.63
C ALA A 338 -17.75 15.45 -11.00
N ASP A 339 -18.15 15.68 -9.75
CA ASP A 339 -19.09 14.84 -8.99
C ASP A 339 -18.66 13.36 -8.90
N LEU A 340 -17.34 13.12 -8.95
CA LEU A 340 -16.78 11.79 -8.82
C LEU A 340 -16.51 11.45 -7.35
N ILE A 341 -16.21 12.39 -6.48
CA ILE A 341 -16.07 12.11 -5.04
C ILE A 341 -17.12 12.87 -4.24
N ASP A 342 -17.58 12.26 -3.15
CA ASP A 342 -18.50 12.90 -2.22
C ASP A 342 -17.74 13.88 -1.32
N GLY A 343 -18.08 15.17 -1.44
CA GLY A 343 -17.46 16.25 -0.69
C GLY A 343 -17.92 16.38 0.76
N ASP A 344 -19.03 15.74 1.17
CA ASP A 344 -19.64 15.89 2.50
C ASP A 344 -18.96 15.04 3.57
N GLN A 345 -18.00 14.21 3.19
CA GLN A 345 -17.28 13.34 4.12
C GLN A 345 -16.40 14.17 5.08
N LEU A 346 -16.52 13.92 6.38
CA LEU A 346 -15.71 14.56 7.41
C LEU A 346 -14.24 14.13 7.32
N THR A 347 -13.35 14.95 7.88
CA THR A 347 -11.90 14.69 7.90
C THR A 347 -11.29 15.04 9.26
N VAL A 348 -10.01 14.70 9.45
CA VAL A 348 -9.23 15.04 10.64
C VAL A 348 -9.02 16.54 10.86
N THR A 349 -9.39 17.40 9.90
CA THR A 349 -9.41 18.86 10.10
C THR A 349 -10.64 19.31 10.90
N GLY A 350 -11.62 18.42 11.11
CA GLY A 350 -12.95 18.77 11.63
C GLY A 350 -13.86 19.42 10.60
N LYS A 351 -13.44 19.47 9.33
CA LYS A 351 -14.23 19.96 8.19
C LYS A 351 -14.48 18.84 7.19
N THR A 352 -15.44 19.06 6.31
CA THR A 352 -15.72 18.20 5.16
C THR A 352 -14.61 18.30 4.11
N ILE A 353 -14.55 17.30 3.20
CA ILE A 353 -13.65 17.34 2.03
C ILE A 353 -13.90 18.61 1.22
N ALA A 354 -15.15 18.96 0.92
CA ALA A 354 -15.50 20.15 0.14
C ALA A 354 -14.99 21.44 0.78
N GLU A 355 -15.11 21.59 2.10
CA GLU A 355 -14.60 22.75 2.83
C GLU A 355 -13.08 22.82 2.83
N ASN A 356 -12.39 21.68 2.95
CA ASN A 356 -10.93 21.64 2.86
C ASN A 356 -10.41 22.00 1.45
N LEU A 357 -11.14 21.60 0.41
CA LEU A 357 -10.74 21.79 -1.00
C LEU A 357 -11.19 23.13 -1.60
N LYS A 358 -11.98 23.91 -0.87
CA LYS A 358 -12.57 25.16 -1.36
C LYS A 358 -11.51 26.14 -1.89
N ASP A 359 -10.47 26.37 -1.09
CA ASP A 359 -9.43 27.37 -1.36
C ASP A 359 -8.15 26.76 -1.98
N ILE A 360 -8.19 25.46 -2.31
CA ILE A 360 -7.09 24.77 -3.00
C ILE A 360 -7.09 25.21 -4.47
N GLU A 361 -5.92 25.58 -4.98
CA GLU A 361 -5.75 25.90 -6.40
C GLU A 361 -6.07 24.69 -7.27
N ALA A 362 -6.85 24.90 -8.34
CA ALA A 362 -7.18 23.85 -9.27
C ALA A 362 -5.93 23.41 -10.04
N ILE A 363 -5.90 22.12 -10.39
CA ILE A 363 -4.84 21.58 -11.25
C ILE A 363 -4.83 22.34 -12.59
N ALA A 364 -3.64 22.67 -13.08
CA ALA A 364 -3.49 23.32 -14.37
C ALA A 364 -4.10 22.47 -15.50
N PRO A 365 -4.59 23.10 -16.60
CA PRO A 365 -5.07 22.36 -17.76
C PRO A 365 -4.01 21.41 -18.32
N PHE A 366 -4.44 20.28 -18.87
CA PHE A 366 -3.54 19.33 -19.52
C PHE A 366 -2.94 19.92 -20.81
N GLY A 367 -1.65 19.70 -21.05
CA GLY A 367 -0.90 20.24 -22.18
C GLY A 367 0.53 19.70 -22.26
N ASP A 368 1.46 20.51 -22.77
CA ASP A 368 2.87 20.12 -22.99
C ASP A 368 3.76 20.34 -21.76
N GLY A 369 3.18 20.79 -20.63
CA GLY A 369 3.91 21.15 -19.42
C GLY A 369 4.50 22.58 -19.46
N LYS A 370 4.11 23.41 -20.43
CA LYS A 370 4.56 24.80 -20.58
C LYS A 370 3.37 25.76 -20.55
N ASN A 371 3.67 27.06 -20.41
CA ASN A 371 2.68 28.14 -20.50
C ASN A 371 1.45 27.98 -19.58
N GLY A 372 1.66 27.46 -18.36
CA GLY A 372 0.57 27.24 -17.40
C GLY A 372 -0.25 25.97 -17.64
N THR A 373 0.26 25.01 -18.42
CA THR A 373 -0.32 23.66 -18.57
C THR A 373 0.56 22.61 -17.87
N GLN A 374 -0.02 21.45 -17.56
CA GLN A 374 0.66 20.28 -16.98
C GLN A 374 0.49 19.03 -17.87
N ASN A 375 1.37 18.05 -17.77
CA ASN A 375 1.39 16.85 -18.63
C ASN A 375 1.26 15.52 -17.87
N ILE A 376 0.75 15.56 -16.64
CA ILE A 376 0.66 14.42 -15.71
C ILE A 376 -0.78 13.90 -15.60
N VAL A 377 -1.76 14.78 -15.41
CA VAL A 377 -3.17 14.42 -15.19
C VAL A 377 -3.97 14.69 -16.44
N ARG A 378 -4.38 13.62 -17.13
CA ARG A 378 -5.17 13.70 -18.36
C ARG A 378 -6.61 14.19 -18.09
N PRO A 379 -7.26 14.85 -19.06
CA PRO A 379 -8.67 15.21 -18.94
C PRO A 379 -9.57 13.97 -19.08
N TYR A 380 -10.82 14.07 -18.61
CA TYR A 380 -11.78 12.95 -18.61
C TYR A 380 -12.17 12.44 -20.01
N ASP A 381 -12.08 13.29 -21.04
CA ASP A 381 -12.41 12.97 -22.43
C ASP A 381 -11.24 12.34 -23.21
N ASP A 382 -10.00 12.49 -22.73
CA ASP A 382 -8.80 11.81 -23.24
C ASP A 382 -8.04 11.08 -22.11
N PRO A 383 -8.69 10.11 -21.42
CA PRO A 383 -8.06 9.38 -20.33
C PRO A 383 -6.98 8.42 -20.85
N ILE A 384 -6.07 7.99 -19.98
CA ILE A 384 -5.11 6.91 -20.33
C ILE A 384 -5.87 5.61 -20.60
N LYS A 385 -6.87 5.32 -19.76
CA LYS A 385 -7.80 4.19 -19.92
C LYS A 385 -9.19 4.63 -19.43
N LYS A 386 -10.24 4.21 -20.14
CA LYS A 386 -11.64 4.65 -19.86
C LYS A 386 -12.18 4.11 -18.55
N ASP A 387 -11.67 2.97 -18.13
CA ASP A 387 -11.94 2.27 -16.88
C ASP A 387 -10.63 2.14 -16.08
N GLY A 388 -10.75 1.79 -14.80
CA GLY A 388 -9.61 1.59 -13.93
C GLY A 388 -8.76 0.39 -14.35
N HIS A 389 -7.51 0.37 -13.92
CA HIS A 389 -6.61 -0.74 -14.25
C HIS A 389 -6.81 -1.97 -13.34
N ILE A 390 -7.39 -1.80 -12.14
CA ILE A 390 -7.66 -2.91 -11.22
C ILE A 390 -8.85 -3.69 -11.75
N GLN A 391 -8.68 -4.99 -11.96
CA GLN A 391 -9.74 -5.88 -12.41
C GLN A 391 -9.81 -7.08 -11.47
N ILE A 392 -11.01 -7.41 -11.03
CA ILE A 392 -11.33 -8.59 -10.25
C ILE A 392 -11.65 -9.70 -11.22
N MET A 393 -10.86 -10.76 -11.15
CA MET A 393 -10.99 -11.90 -12.04
C MET A 393 -11.49 -13.11 -11.25
N ARG A 394 -12.32 -13.93 -11.87
CA ARG A 394 -12.86 -15.21 -11.37
C ARG A 394 -12.63 -16.30 -12.40
N GLY A 395 -13.42 -17.36 -12.39
CA GLY A 395 -13.31 -18.50 -13.29
C GLY A 395 -12.88 -19.75 -12.54
N ASN A 396 -12.66 -20.85 -13.28
CA ASN A 396 -12.35 -22.13 -12.63
C ASN A 396 -11.00 -22.14 -11.91
N LEU A 397 -10.07 -21.23 -12.25
CA LEU A 397 -8.78 -21.13 -11.58
C LEU A 397 -8.85 -20.34 -10.27
N ALA A 398 -9.71 -19.31 -10.21
CA ALA A 398 -9.84 -18.37 -9.09
C ALA A 398 -11.31 -18.23 -8.65
N PRO A 399 -11.96 -19.30 -8.14
CA PRO A 399 -13.40 -19.30 -7.88
C PRO A 399 -13.81 -18.26 -6.84
N GLU A 400 -12.97 -18.00 -5.83
CA GLU A 400 -13.22 -16.99 -4.79
C GLU A 400 -12.69 -15.59 -5.16
N GLY A 401 -11.99 -15.48 -6.29
CA GLY A 401 -11.54 -14.24 -6.90
C GLY A 401 -10.03 -14.11 -6.92
N SER A 402 -9.58 -13.15 -7.73
CA SER A 402 -8.19 -12.71 -7.83
C SER A 402 -8.16 -11.24 -8.28
N VAL A 403 -7.00 -10.60 -8.17
CA VAL A 403 -6.82 -9.19 -8.53
C VAL A 403 -5.78 -9.06 -9.62
N GLY A 404 -6.17 -8.51 -10.76
CA GLY A 404 -5.32 -8.22 -11.90
C GLY A 404 -5.08 -6.74 -12.09
N LYS A 405 -3.89 -6.39 -12.59
CA LYS A 405 -3.58 -5.04 -13.08
C LYS A 405 -3.61 -5.03 -14.60
N ILE A 406 -4.77 -4.76 -15.21
CA ILE A 406 -4.97 -4.83 -16.66
C ILE A 406 -4.94 -3.42 -17.26
N THR A 407 -3.84 -3.09 -17.92
CA THR A 407 -3.64 -1.79 -18.59
C THR A 407 -4.30 -1.72 -19.97
N GLY A 408 -4.68 -2.85 -20.56
CA GLY A 408 -5.31 -2.94 -21.89
C GLY A 408 -4.35 -2.84 -23.08
N LYS A 409 -3.07 -2.52 -22.86
CA LYS A 409 -2.06 -2.40 -23.94
C LYS A 409 -1.83 -3.71 -24.71
N GLN A 410 -1.99 -4.84 -24.03
CA GLN A 410 -1.78 -6.19 -24.58
C GLN A 410 -3.09 -6.83 -25.09
N GLY A 411 -4.15 -6.01 -25.24
CA GLY A 411 -5.50 -6.49 -25.50
C GLY A 411 -6.23 -6.94 -24.23
N ASN A 412 -7.41 -7.55 -24.41
CA ASN A 412 -8.29 -7.94 -23.31
C ASN A 412 -8.40 -9.47 -23.12
N VAL A 413 -7.77 -10.25 -24.00
CA VAL A 413 -7.78 -11.71 -23.93
C VAL A 413 -6.38 -12.24 -24.18
N PHE A 414 -5.87 -13.05 -23.26
CA PHE A 414 -4.61 -13.77 -23.40
C PHE A 414 -4.88 -15.27 -23.38
N LYS A 415 -4.43 -15.97 -24.41
CA LYS A 415 -4.53 -17.44 -24.51
C LYS A 415 -3.14 -18.01 -24.62
N GLY A 416 -2.85 -18.99 -23.79
CA GLY A 416 -1.51 -19.54 -23.72
C GLY A 416 -1.48 -20.89 -23.03
N THR A 417 -0.27 -21.38 -22.85
CA THR A 417 0.00 -22.66 -22.19
C THR A 417 0.59 -22.37 -20.81
N ALA A 418 0.10 -23.06 -19.79
CA ALA A 418 0.61 -22.93 -18.43
C ALA A 418 2.08 -23.36 -18.36
N ASN A 419 2.90 -22.54 -17.72
CA ASN A 419 4.25 -22.86 -17.29
C ASN A 419 4.31 -22.67 -15.77
N VAL A 420 4.29 -23.78 -15.02
CA VAL A 420 3.97 -23.80 -13.60
C VAL A 420 5.23 -23.95 -12.75
N PHE A 421 5.34 -23.11 -11.72
CA PHE A 421 6.44 -23.06 -10.77
C PHE A 421 5.90 -23.06 -9.33
N ASP A 422 6.58 -23.78 -8.43
CA ASP A 422 6.20 -23.89 -7.02
C ASP A 422 6.91 -22.84 -6.12
N SER A 423 7.77 -21.99 -6.70
CA SER A 423 8.35 -20.82 -6.05
C SER A 423 8.79 -19.73 -7.04
N GLU A 424 9.06 -18.51 -6.52
CA GLU A 424 9.66 -17.39 -7.28
C GLU A 424 11.00 -17.80 -7.90
N GLU A 425 11.86 -18.48 -7.13
CA GLU A 425 13.21 -18.87 -7.53
C GLU A 425 13.20 -19.89 -8.67
N ASP A 426 12.27 -20.87 -8.65
CA ASP A 426 12.14 -21.86 -9.72
C ASP A 426 11.82 -21.20 -11.08
N MET A 427 11.00 -20.14 -11.06
CA MET A 427 10.67 -19.35 -12.24
C MET A 427 11.88 -18.56 -12.76
N LEU A 428 12.67 -17.95 -11.87
CA LEU A 428 13.88 -17.22 -12.25
C LEU A 428 14.94 -18.14 -12.86
N VAL A 429 15.16 -19.32 -12.29
CA VAL A 429 16.07 -20.34 -12.86
C VAL A 429 15.60 -20.78 -14.25
N ALA A 430 14.29 -20.89 -14.47
CA ALA A 430 13.75 -21.22 -15.79
C ALA A 430 13.96 -20.09 -16.81
N LEU A 431 13.86 -18.83 -16.40
CA LEU A 431 14.17 -17.68 -17.24
C LEU A 431 15.65 -17.69 -17.67
N GLU A 432 16.58 -17.88 -16.72
CA GLU A 432 18.03 -17.96 -16.99
C GLU A 432 18.39 -19.09 -17.96
N GLN A 433 17.65 -20.19 -17.92
CA GLN A 433 17.83 -21.35 -18.80
C GLN A 433 17.12 -21.22 -20.14
N GLY A 434 16.46 -20.09 -20.42
CA GLY A 434 15.71 -19.86 -21.66
C GLY A 434 14.48 -20.77 -21.81
N LYS A 435 13.85 -21.18 -20.71
CA LYS A 435 12.67 -22.07 -20.68
C LYS A 435 11.33 -21.33 -20.63
N ILE A 436 11.36 -20.00 -20.74
CA ILE A 436 10.16 -19.17 -20.85
C ILE A 436 10.02 -18.74 -22.30
N GLU A 437 8.89 -19.09 -22.90
CA GLU A 437 8.59 -18.79 -24.30
C GLU A 437 7.44 -17.77 -24.41
N SER A 438 7.43 -17.01 -25.52
CA SER A 438 6.29 -16.14 -25.86
C SER A 438 4.98 -16.94 -25.89
N GLY A 439 3.90 -16.36 -25.36
CA GLY A 439 2.60 -17.01 -25.20
C GLY A 439 2.49 -17.90 -23.95
N ASN A 440 3.52 -18.01 -23.12
CA ASN A 440 3.42 -18.71 -21.84
C ASN A 440 2.51 -17.96 -20.86
N ILE A 441 1.73 -18.72 -20.09
CA ILE A 441 1.03 -18.24 -18.90
C ILE A 441 1.81 -18.80 -17.70
N ILE A 442 2.64 -17.95 -17.11
CA ILE A 442 3.50 -18.28 -15.98
C ILE A 442 2.65 -18.33 -14.72
N ILE A 443 2.64 -19.46 -14.03
CA ILE A 443 1.88 -19.66 -12.79
C ILE A 443 2.88 -19.94 -11.67
N ILE A 444 3.01 -19.00 -10.73
CA ILE A 444 3.86 -19.15 -9.54
C ILE A 444 2.92 -19.39 -8.35
N ARG A 445 2.99 -20.56 -7.73
CA ARG A 445 2.05 -20.98 -6.67
C ARG A 445 2.74 -21.35 -5.38
N TYR A 446 1.96 -21.55 -4.32
CA TYR A 446 2.45 -21.70 -2.94
C TYR A 446 3.13 -20.43 -2.42
N GLU A 447 2.71 -19.28 -2.95
CA GLU A 447 3.14 -17.95 -2.50
C GLU A 447 1.97 -17.18 -1.84
N GLY A 448 0.87 -17.86 -1.53
CA GLY A 448 -0.27 -17.29 -0.82
C GLY A 448 -0.01 -16.99 0.67
N PRO A 449 -1.03 -16.50 1.39
CA PRO A 449 -0.93 -16.15 2.81
C PRO A 449 -0.33 -17.24 3.70
N LYS A 450 -0.71 -18.50 3.47
CA LYS A 450 -0.20 -19.64 4.25
C LYS A 450 0.89 -20.41 3.52
N GLY A 451 0.85 -20.45 2.18
CA GLY A 451 1.80 -21.20 1.36
C GLY A 451 3.19 -20.57 1.34
N GLY A 452 3.22 -19.23 1.20
CA GLY A 452 4.44 -18.43 1.09
C GLY A 452 5.43 -18.68 2.22
N PRO A 453 5.03 -18.57 3.52
CA PRO A 453 3.84 -17.88 4.07
C PRO A 453 4.00 -16.36 4.06
N GLY A 454 2.96 -15.61 4.43
CA GLY A 454 2.99 -14.16 4.50
C GLY A 454 2.69 -13.47 3.16
N MET A 455 2.24 -14.22 2.16
CA MET A 455 1.85 -13.71 0.85
C MET A 455 2.92 -12.78 0.25
N PRO A 456 4.15 -13.28 -0.01
CA PRO A 456 5.25 -12.45 -0.47
C PRO A 456 4.92 -11.67 -1.74
N GLU A 457 5.52 -10.47 -1.85
CA GLU A 457 5.40 -9.60 -3.01
C GLU A 457 6.57 -9.84 -3.97
N MET A 458 6.26 -10.38 -5.14
CA MET A 458 7.22 -10.71 -6.17
C MET A 458 7.33 -9.57 -7.17
N LEU A 459 8.43 -8.82 -7.11
CA LEU A 459 8.81 -7.86 -8.15
C LEU A 459 9.83 -8.49 -9.12
N THR A 460 10.72 -9.34 -8.60
CA THR A 460 11.85 -9.93 -9.35
C THR A 460 11.40 -10.62 -10.64
N PRO A 461 10.37 -11.52 -10.65
CA PRO A 461 9.85 -12.11 -11.88
C PRO A 461 9.45 -11.08 -12.92
N THR A 462 8.69 -10.06 -12.52
CA THR A 462 8.16 -9.06 -13.45
C THR A 462 9.27 -8.14 -13.99
N SER A 463 10.22 -7.74 -13.15
CA SER A 463 11.36 -6.91 -13.55
C SER A 463 12.35 -7.68 -14.42
N ALA A 464 12.60 -8.96 -14.11
CA ALA A 464 13.48 -9.82 -14.90
C ALA A 464 12.90 -10.09 -16.29
N LEU A 465 11.60 -10.39 -16.39
CA LEU A 465 10.91 -10.52 -17.68
C LEU A 465 10.89 -9.21 -18.47
N ALA A 466 10.72 -8.07 -17.79
CA ALA A 466 10.75 -6.75 -18.45
C ALA A 466 12.15 -6.44 -18.99
N GLY A 467 13.21 -6.67 -18.20
CA GLY A 467 14.59 -6.50 -18.64
C GLY A 467 14.98 -7.46 -19.76
N ALA A 468 14.42 -8.68 -19.77
CA ALA A 468 14.59 -9.65 -20.87
C ALA A 468 13.71 -9.36 -22.10
N GLY A 469 12.86 -8.33 -22.07
CA GLY A 469 11.96 -7.98 -23.17
C GLY A 469 10.78 -8.93 -23.40
N LEU A 470 10.45 -9.79 -22.42
CA LEU A 470 9.40 -10.81 -22.53
C LEU A 470 8.07 -10.43 -21.87
N ILE A 471 8.05 -9.37 -21.06
CA ILE A 471 6.88 -9.01 -20.22
C ILE A 471 5.60 -8.74 -21.02
N ASP A 472 5.72 -8.35 -22.28
CA ASP A 472 4.56 -8.09 -23.16
C ASP A 472 4.06 -9.35 -23.88
N ASP A 473 4.84 -10.42 -23.86
CA ASP A 473 4.58 -11.67 -24.56
C ASP A 473 4.09 -12.80 -23.63
N VAL A 474 4.05 -12.56 -22.32
CA VAL A 474 3.65 -13.56 -21.32
C VAL A 474 2.58 -12.99 -20.39
N ALA A 475 1.87 -13.88 -19.69
CA ALA A 475 1.02 -13.53 -18.57
C ALA A 475 1.55 -14.15 -17.27
N LEU A 476 1.29 -13.50 -16.13
CA LEU A 476 1.68 -14.00 -14.81
C LEU A 476 0.47 -14.17 -13.91
N ILE A 477 0.39 -15.32 -13.22
CA ILE A 477 -0.65 -15.66 -12.26
C ILE A 477 0.00 -16.18 -10.97
N THR A 478 -0.50 -15.72 -9.81
CA THR A 478 -0.05 -16.25 -8.51
C THR A 478 -1.13 -16.20 -7.44
N ASP A 479 -1.04 -17.11 -6.46
CA ASP A 479 -1.75 -17.01 -5.18
C ASP A 479 -1.10 -16.00 -4.21
N GLY A 480 0.14 -15.58 -4.48
CA GLY A 480 0.83 -14.48 -3.81
C GLY A 480 0.49 -13.09 -4.37
N ARG A 481 1.46 -12.17 -4.36
CA ARG A 481 1.31 -10.79 -4.85
C ARG A 481 2.38 -10.47 -5.88
N PHE A 482 2.02 -9.75 -6.93
CA PHE A 482 2.99 -9.10 -7.79
C PHE A 482 3.13 -7.64 -7.38
N SER A 483 4.36 -7.12 -7.42
CA SER A 483 4.58 -5.72 -7.12
C SER A 483 3.91 -4.81 -8.14
N GLY A 484 3.40 -3.68 -7.64
CA GLY A 484 2.73 -2.67 -8.46
C GLY A 484 3.56 -2.18 -9.65
N GLY A 485 4.89 -2.36 -9.62
CA GLY A 485 5.93 -2.00 -10.60
C GLY A 485 5.80 -2.50 -12.03
N SER A 486 4.77 -3.27 -12.35
CA SER A 486 4.69 -4.05 -13.57
C SER A 486 3.49 -3.67 -14.44
N HIS A 487 3.58 -3.98 -15.74
CA HIS A 487 2.50 -3.79 -16.71
C HIS A 487 2.17 -5.12 -17.40
N GLY A 488 0.88 -5.35 -17.67
CA GLY A 488 0.42 -6.44 -18.50
C GLY A 488 -0.62 -7.36 -17.86
N PHE A 489 -0.77 -8.59 -18.33
CA PHE A 489 -1.63 -9.59 -17.69
C PHE A 489 -0.98 -10.14 -16.42
N ILE A 490 -1.06 -9.37 -15.34
CA ILE A 490 -0.43 -9.67 -14.07
C ILE A 490 -1.52 -9.83 -13.02
N ILE A 491 -1.75 -11.07 -12.60
CA ILE A 491 -2.82 -11.46 -11.70
C ILE A 491 -2.23 -12.06 -10.43
N GLY A 492 -2.49 -11.41 -9.30
CA GLY A 492 -2.19 -11.96 -7.98
C GLY A 492 -3.46 -12.31 -7.22
N HIS A 493 -3.28 -12.73 -5.97
CA HIS A 493 -4.36 -12.95 -5.01
C HIS A 493 -5.34 -14.04 -5.44
N VAL A 494 -4.88 -15.07 -6.17
CA VAL A 494 -5.75 -16.20 -6.52
C VAL A 494 -6.24 -16.92 -5.27
N VAL A 495 -7.57 -16.97 -5.10
CA VAL A 495 -8.24 -17.66 -3.98
C VAL A 495 -9.15 -18.78 -4.49
N PRO A 496 -9.12 -19.98 -3.86
CA PRO A 496 -8.22 -20.39 -2.77
C PRO A 496 -6.75 -20.54 -3.19
N GLU A 497 -5.83 -20.28 -2.25
CA GLU A 497 -4.38 -20.45 -2.47
C GLU A 497 -3.99 -21.93 -2.59
N ALA A 498 -2.79 -22.20 -3.11
CA ALA A 498 -2.37 -23.56 -3.45
C ALA A 498 -2.22 -24.48 -2.23
N ILE A 499 -1.74 -23.96 -1.10
CA ILE A 499 -1.57 -24.75 0.14
C ILE A 499 -2.90 -25.22 0.75
N GLU A 500 -4.01 -24.60 0.35
CA GLU A 500 -5.38 -24.96 0.75
C GLU A 500 -6.06 -25.88 -0.28
N GLY A 501 -5.34 -26.33 -1.31
CA GLY A 501 -5.87 -27.21 -2.35
C GLY A 501 -6.77 -26.49 -3.36
N GLY A 502 -6.60 -25.16 -3.50
CA GLY A 502 -7.25 -24.37 -4.53
C GLY A 502 -6.92 -24.86 -5.94
N PRO A 503 -7.73 -24.52 -6.97
CA PRO A 503 -7.52 -24.99 -8.33
C PRO A 503 -6.10 -24.72 -8.88
N ILE A 504 -5.47 -23.61 -8.47
CA ILE A 504 -4.09 -23.27 -8.81
C ILE A 504 -3.06 -24.34 -8.39
N ALA A 505 -3.30 -25.09 -7.30
CA ALA A 505 -2.46 -26.21 -6.86
C ALA A 505 -2.46 -27.41 -7.82
N LEU A 506 -3.47 -27.49 -8.69
CA LEU A 506 -3.71 -28.65 -9.54
C LEU A 506 -3.30 -28.41 -10.99
N VAL A 507 -2.98 -27.17 -11.38
CA VAL A 507 -2.52 -26.87 -12.75
C VAL A 507 -1.16 -27.51 -12.99
N LYS A 508 -0.94 -27.99 -14.22
CA LYS A 508 0.31 -28.59 -14.69
C LYS A 508 0.86 -27.80 -15.88
N THR A 509 2.18 -27.75 -16.01
CA THR A 509 2.82 -27.24 -17.22
C THR A 509 2.27 -27.97 -18.44
N GLY A 510 1.86 -27.21 -19.46
CA GLY A 510 1.21 -27.75 -20.67
C GLY A 510 -0.31 -27.59 -20.71
N ASP A 511 -0.98 -27.29 -19.60
CA ASP A 511 -2.43 -27.05 -19.62
C ASP A 511 -2.75 -25.76 -20.39
N ALA A 512 -3.79 -25.78 -21.23
CA ALA A 512 -4.24 -24.57 -21.93
C ALA A 512 -4.99 -23.65 -20.96
N VAL A 513 -4.68 -22.36 -20.96
CA VAL A 513 -5.30 -21.35 -20.08
C VAL A 513 -5.78 -20.16 -20.91
N THR A 514 -6.91 -19.58 -20.50
CA THR A 514 -7.44 -18.33 -21.07
C THR A 514 -7.70 -17.34 -19.95
N ILE A 515 -7.16 -16.13 -20.13
CA ILE A 515 -7.42 -14.96 -19.31
C ILE A 515 -8.27 -14.02 -20.17
N ASP A 516 -9.48 -13.70 -19.72
CA ASP A 516 -10.42 -12.81 -20.42
C ASP A 516 -10.83 -11.67 -19.49
N SER A 517 -10.20 -10.51 -19.67
CA SER A 517 -10.49 -9.33 -18.85
C SER A 517 -11.79 -8.63 -19.24
N ASN A 518 -12.44 -8.98 -20.36
CA ASN A 518 -13.77 -8.43 -20.66
C ASN A 518 -14.83 -9.06 -19.76
N ASN A 519 -14.68 -10.36 -19.51
CA ASN A 519 -15.61 -11.13 -18.68
C ASN A 519 -15.12 -11.28 -17.22
N GLY A 520 -13.88 -10.87 -16.94
CA GLY A 520 -13.27 -11.02 -15.63
C GLY A 520 -13.03 -12.50 -15.30
N GLU A 521 -12.53 -13.29 -16.26
CA GLU A 521 -12.40 -14.75 -16.12
C GLU A 521 -10.97 -15.27 -16.38
N ILE A 522 -10.61 -16.32 -15.65
CA ILE A 522 -9.38 -17.09 -15.78
C ILE A 522 -9.76 -18.57 -15.74
N ASN A 523 -9.65 -19.23 -16.89
CA ASN A 523 -10.10 -20.60 -17.08
C ASN A 523 -8.97 -21.48 -17.61
N VAL A 524 -8.75 -22.62 -16.95
CA VAL A 524 -7.90 -23.72 -17.40
C VAL A 524 -8.77 -24.74 -18.13
N HIS A 525 -8.35 -25.14 -19.33
CA HIS A 525 -9.12 -26.00 -20.23
C HIS A 525 -8.73 -27.47 -20.05
N ILE A 526 -9.12 -28.04 -18.91
CA ILE A 526 -9.06 -29.48 -18.64
C ILE A 526 -10.46 -29.99 -18.29
N ASP A 527 -10.74 -31.26 -18.57
CA ASP A 527 -12.05 -31.84 -18.29
C ASP A 527 -12.29 -32.07 -16.78
N ASP A 528 -13.56 -32.19 -16.39
CA ASP A 528 -13.96 -32.37 -14.99
C ASP A 528 -13.39 -33.66 -14.38
N THR A 529 -13.16 -34.70 -15.19
CA THR A 529 -12.59 -35.97 -14.72
C THR A 529 -11.12 -35.83 -14.34
N GLU A 530 -10.34 -35.04 -15.09
CA GLU A 530 -8.95 -34.74 -14.79
C GLU A 530 -8.86 -33.78 -13.59
N TRP A 531 -9.75 -32.78 -13.48
CA TRP A 531 -9.82 -31.95 -12.26
C TRP A 531 -10.00 -32.80 -11.01
N GLU A 532 -10.95 -33.72 -11.01
CA GLU A 532 -11.23 -34.60 -9.87
C GLU A 532 -10.08 -35.59 -9.62
N ALA A 533 -9.50 -36.16 -10.68
CA ALA A 533 -8.34 -37.05 -10.57
C ALA A 533 -7.11 -36.34 -9.98
N ARG A 534 -6.91 -35.05 -10.27
CA ARG A 534 -5.84 -34.25 -9.66
C ARG A 534 -6.17 -33.88 -8.22
N ARG A 535 -7.42 -33.48 -7.94
CA ARG A 535 -7.88 -33.13 -6.58
C ARG A 535 -7.74 -34.30 -5.60
N THR A 536 -8.14 -35.51 -6.00
CA THR A 536 -8.05 -36.71 -5.17
C THR A 536 -6.62 -37.17 -4.90
N LYS A 537 -5.67 -36.83 -5.79
CA LYS A 537 -4.24 -37.14 -5.63
C LYS A 537 -3.47 -36.06 -4.87
N TRP A 538 -4.04 -34.85 -4.74
CA TRP A 538 -3.34 -33.75 -4.09
C TRP A 538 -3.27 -33.97 -2.58
N THR A 539 -2.09 -33.75 -2.03
CA THR A 539 -1.83 -33.78 -0.59
C THR A 539 -1.19 -32.46 -0.20
N GLN A 540 -1.74 -31.83 0.84
CA GLN A 540 -1.19 -30.58 1.36
C GLN A 540 0.29 -30.76 1.73
N PRO A 541 1.21 -29.97 1.13
CA PRO A 541 2.60 -29.97 1.56
C PRO A 541 2.73 -29.38 2.98
N PRO A 542 3.79 -29.74 3.73
CA PRO A 542 3.99 -29.17 5.07
C PRO A 542 4.18 -27.65 5.01
N TYR A 543 3.71 -26.93 6.01
CA TYR A 543 4.00 -25.51 6.14
C TYR A 543 5.52 -25.26 6.21
N LYS A 544 6.00 -24.26 5.47
CA LYS A 544 7.44 -23.89 5.44
C LYS A 544 7.95 -23.38 6.81
N LYS A 545 7.06 -22.96 7.71
CA LYS A 545 7.38 -22.48 9.07
C LYS A 545 6.48 -23.17 10.11
N ASP A 546 7.08 -23.69 11.17
CA ASP A 546 6.37 -24.41 12.24
C ASP A 546 6.43 -23.71 13.60
N ARG A 547 7.18 -22.60 13.72
CA ARG A 547 7.30 -21.75 14.91
C ARG A 547 7.45 -20.27 14.52
N GLY A 548 7.43 -19.38 15.51
CA GLY A 548 7.65 -17.94 15.32
C GLY A 548 6.43 -17.17 14.78
N THR A 549 6.65 -15.92 14.37
CA THR A 549 5.56 -15.01 13.94
C THR A 549 4.84 -15.51 12.69
N LEU A 550 5.56 -16.09 11.73
CA LEU A 550 4.95 -16.64 10.50
C LEU A 550 4.06 -17.84 10.80
N TYR A 551 4.43 -18.70 11.76
CA TYR A 551 3.54 -19.80 12.14
C TYR A 551 2.27 -19.30 12.83
N LYS A 552 2.36 -18.24 13.67
CA LYS A 552 1.17 -17.57 14.21
C LYS A 552 0.30 -16.98 13.09
N TYR A 553 0.92 -16.37 12.09
CA TYR A 553 0.23 -15.80 10.93
C TYR A 553 -0.52 -16.88 10.15
N ILE A 554 0.14 -18.00 9.78
CA ILE A 554 -0.48 -19.14 9.08
C ILE A 554 -1.75 -19.62 9.81
N LYS A 555 -1.68 -19.67 11.15
CA LYS A 555 -2.76 -20.17 12.00
C LYS A 555 -3.98 -19.23 12.07
N ASN A 556 -3.80 -17.95 11.76
CA ASN A 556 -4.79 -16.91 12.01
C ASN A 556 -5.30 -16.23 10.73
N VAL A 557 -4.49 -16.20 9.67
CA VAL A 557 -4.77 -15.40 8.48
C VAL A 557 -5.98 -15.91 7.69
N LYS A 558 -6.83 -14.97 7.26
CA LYS A 558 -7.93 -15.18 6.30
C LYS A 558 -7.44 -15.16 4.85
N THR A 559 -8.34 -15.39 3.91
CA THR A 559 -8.00 -15.38 2.48
C THR A 559 -7.65 -13.97 1.97
N ALA A 560 -6.99 -13.88 0.82
CA ALA A 560 -6.69 -12.60 0.17
C ALA A 560 -7.95 -11.80 -0.20
N SER A 561 -9.03 -12.49 -0.60
CA SER A 561 -10.35 -11.90 -0.87
C SER A 561 -11.00 -11.29 0.37
N GLU A 562 -10.55 -11.68 1.56
CA GLU A 562 -10.97 -11.14 2.86
C GLU A 562 -9.93 -10.16 3.45
N GLY A 563 -8.94 -9.74 2.66
CA GLY A 563 -7.93 -8.77 3.08
C GLY A 563 -6.81 -9.36 3.96
N CYS A 564 -6.67 -10.69 4.03
CA CYS A 564 -5.68 -11.37 4.88
C CYS A 564 -5.72 -10.92 6.35
N VAL A 565 -6.88 -10.61 6.91
CA VAL A 565 -7.01 -10.22 8.33
C VAL A 565 -6.64 -11.40 9.25
N THR A 566 -6.26 -11.11 10.50
CA THR A 566 -5.70 -12.10 11.44
C THR A 566 -6.40 -12.16 12.79
N ASP A 567 -7.48 -11.40 12.97
CA ASP A 567 -8.21 -11.18 14.21
C ASP A 567 -9.70 -11.56 14.14
N GLU A 568 -10.10 -12.45 13.21
CA GLU A 568 -11.48 -12.91 12.98
C GLU A 568 -11.68 -14.44 12.99
#